data_AF-A0A1B6FMZ6-F1
#
_entry.id   AF-A0A1B6FMZ6-F1
#
_cell.length_a   1.000
_cell.length_b   1.000
_cell.length_c   1.000
_cell.angle_alpha   90.00
_cell.angle_beta   90.00
_cell.angle_gamma   90.00
#
_symmetry.space_group_name_H-M   'P 1'
#
loop_
_entity.id
_entity.type
_entity.pdbx_description
1 polymer ?
#
loop_
_entity_poly.entity_id
_entity_poly.type
_entity_poly.pdbx_seq_one_letter_code
_entity_poly.pdbx_strand_id
1 'polypeptide(L)'
;LNESLNTNVVVVDLPMRYDLPSWSVVNKEITRTNKRLAELCEQHQNVKLVKASEALRHSHTRHGQHLNQKGKRWLSKLIAERVASSLSGERGVLQQPANVQPPPPGTETLSENSTLPDTTLHPDQIPKPPT
;
A
#
# COMPACT_ATOMS: atom_id res chain seq x y z
N LEU A 1 4.81 20.16 17.63
CA LEU A 1 3.56 19.38 17.70
C LEU A 1 3.96 17.92 17.64
N ASN A 2 3.76 17.14 18.71
CA ASN A 2 4.02 15.71 18.67
C ASN A 2 2.86 15.05 17.91
N GLU A 3 3.02 14.88 16.60
CA GLU A 3 2.03 14.19 15.78
C GLU A 3 2.04 12.70 16.12
N SER A 4 0.90 12.16 16.54
CA SER A 4 0.71 10.73 16.70
C SER A 4 0.66 10.08 15.31
N LEU A 5 1.82 9.72 14.77
CA LEU A 5 2.01 9.06 13.46
C LEU A 5 1.38 7.64 13.38
N ASN A 6 0.72 7.18 14.44
CA ASN A 6 0.16 5.83 14.57
C ASN A 6 -1.32 5.73 14.18
N THR A 7 -1.86 6.71 13.45
CA THR A 7 -3.27 6.65 13.02
C THR A 7 -3.37 5.97 11.66
N ASN A 8 -4.04 4.82 11.62
CA ASN A 8 -4.47 4.19 10.38
C ASN A 8 -5.67 4.96 9.81
N VAL A 9 -5.57 5.37 8.54
CA VAL A 9 -6.63 6.14 7.86
C VAL A 9 -7.25 5.28 6.78
N VAL A 10 -8.57 5.14 6.81
CA VAL A 10 -9.34 4.52 5.71
C VAL A 10 -10.03 5.61 4.92
N VAL A 11 -9.66 5.73 3.64
CA VAL A 11 -10.30 6.64 2.69
C VAL A 11 -11.28 5.85 1.85
N VAL A 12 -12.48 6.38 1.65
CA VAL A 12 -13.47 5.81 0.74
C VAL A 12 -13.58 6.74 -0.46
N ASP A 13 -13.43 6.19 -1.67
CA ASP A 13 -13.62 6.98 -2.89
C ASP A 13 -15.10 7.28 -3.17
N LEU A 14 -15.38 8.09 -4.19
CA LEU A 14 -16.74 8.50 -4.53
C LEU A 14 -17.44 7.42 -5.39
N PRO A 15 -18.66 6.99 -5.03
CA PRO A 15 -19.44 6.07 -5.87
C PRO A 15 -19.90 6.77 -7.16
N MET A 16 -20.03 6.00 -8.24
CA MET A 16 -20.56 6.50 -9.52
C MET A 16 -22.04 6.90 -9.39
N ARG A 17 -22.43 7.99 -10.06
CA ARG A 17 -23.83 8.44 -10.10
C ARG A 17 -24.56 7.81 -11.27
N TYR A 18 -25.47 6.89 -10.97
CA TYR A 18 -26.30 6.20 -11.95
C TYR A 18 -27.63 6.90 -12.25
N ASP A 19 -27.94 7.97 -11.51
CA ASP A 19 -28.99 8.92 -11.85
C ASP A 19 -28.59 9.82 -13.04
N LEU A 20 -27.31 9.84 -13.40
CA LEU A 20 -26.75 10.57 -14.52
C LEU A 20 -26.19 9.62 -15.58
N PRO A 21 -26.11 10.05 -16.85
CA PRO A 21 -25.39 9.27 -17.87
C PRO A 21 -23.90 9.16 -17.52
N SER A 22 -23.26 8.09 -17.99
CA SER A 22 -21.83 7.81 -17.75
C SER A 22 -20.91 8.92 -18.25
N TRP A 23 -21.30 9.61 -19.33
CA TRP A 23 -20.56 10.72 -19.92
C TRP A 23 -20.81 12.09 -19.26
N SER A 24 -21.65 12.16 -18.23
CA SER A 24 -21.91 13.39 -17.49
C SER A 24 -20.62 13.99 -16.92
N VAL A 25 -20.56 15.32 -16.86
CA VAL A 25 -19.42 16.03 -16.26
C VAL A 25 -19.19 15.58 -14.82
N VAL A 26 -20.27 15.35 -14.07
CA VAL A 26 -20.20 14.86 -12.68
C VAL A 26 -19.49 13.51 -12.58
N ASN A 27 -19.86 12.53 -13.41
CA ASN A 27 -19.18 11.22 -13.40
C ASN A 27 -17.72 11.32 -13.87
N LYS A 28 -17.40 12.23 -14.79
CA LYS A 28 -16.01 12.52 -15.18
C LYS A 28 -15.20 13.09 -14.01
N GLU A 29 -15.77 14.02 -13.24
CA GLU A 29 -15.13 14.58 -12.05
C GLU A 29 -14.97 13.55 -10.93
N ILE A 30 -15.97 12.68 -10.73
CA ILE A 30 -15.87 11.53 -9.81
C ILE A 30 -14.66 10.67 -10.18
N THR A 31 -14.53 10.27 -11.45
CA THR A 31 -13.40 9.46 -11.93
C THR A 31 -12.06 10.16 -11.73
N ARG A 32 -11.96 11.46 -12.05
CA ARG A 32 -10.74 12.26 -11.85
C ARG A 32 -10.36 12.34 -10.36
N THR A 33 -11.34 12.60 -9.51
CA THR A 33 -11.16 12.69 -8.06
C THR A 33 -10.71 11.35 -7.49
N ASN A 34 -11.37 10.25 -7.85
CA ASN A 34 -11.03 8.91 -7.38
C ASN A 34 -9.63 8.49 -7.84
N LYS A 35 -9.23 8.83 -9.06
CA LYS A 35 -7.85 8.63 -9.53
C LYS A 35 -6.85 9.38 -8.65
N ARG A 36 -7.13 10.65 -8.35
CA ARG A 36 -6.24 11.45 -7.49
C ARG A 36 -6.19 10.93 -6.05
N LEU A 37 -7.31 10.45 -5.52
CA LEU A 37 -7.37 9.79 -4.21
C LEU A 37 -6.53 8.52 -4.18
N ALA A 38 -6.56 7.71 -5.25
CA ALA A 38 -5.73 6.51 -5.35
C ALA A 38 -4.24 6.84 -5.33
N GLU A 39 -3.81 7.79 -6.18
CA GLU A 39 -2.42 8.26 -6.22
C GLU A 39 -1.94 8.77 -4.85
N LEU A 40 -2.78 9.53 -4.13
CA LEU A 40 -2.45 10.01 -2.79
C LEU A 40 -2.37 8.86 -1.77
N CYS A 41 -3.32 7.93 -1.79
CA CYS A 41 -3.30 6.79 -0.85
C CYS A 41 -2.09 5.88 -1.07
N GLU A 42 -1.60 5.75 -2.30
CA GLU A 42 -0.39 4.97 -2.62
C GLU A 42 0.88 5.58 -2.01
N GLN A 43 0.91 6.90 -1.78
CA GLN A 43 2.06 7.59 -1.18
C GLN A 43 2.16 7.42 0.34
N HIS A 44 1.12 6.89 0.99
CA HIS A 44 1.03 6.81 2.45
C HIS A 44 0.74 5.38 2.93
N GLN A 45 1.71 4.74 3.58
CA GLN A 45 1.61 3.33 4.00
C GLN A 45 0.47 3.05 5.00
N ASN A 46 0.17 4.02 5.87
CA ASN A 46 -0.89 3.98 6.88
C ASN A 46 -2.27 4.38 6.34
N VAL A 47 -2.37 4.69 5.04
CA VAL A 47 -3.63 5.03 4.37
C VAL A 47 -4.08 3.84 3.53
N LYS A 48 -5.36 3.47 3.62
CA LYS A 48 -5.97 2.40 2.82
C LYS A 48 -7.19 2.93 2.08
N LEU A 49 -7.23 2.73 0.76
CA LEU A 49 -8.36 3.11 -0.07
C LEU A 49 -9.40 1.99 -0.18
N VAL A 50 -10.66 2.32 0.08
CA VAL A 50 -11.85 1.51 -0.22
C VAL A 50 -12.55 2.08 -1.45
N LYS A 51 -12.80 1.22 -2.43
CA LYS A 51 -13.36 1.61 -3.73
C LYS A 51 -14.88 1.47 -3.76
N ALA A 52 -15.60 2.48 -3.26
CA ALA A 52 -17.04 2.59 -3.45
C ALA A 52 -17.44 2.81 -4.92
N SER A 53 -16.52 3.30 -5.76
CA SER A 53 -16.68 3.46 -7.21
C SER A 53 -16.94 2.15 -7.96
N GLU A 54 -16.55 1.01 -7.38
CA GLU A 54 -16.83 -0.34 -7.92
C GLU A 54 -18.28 -0.78 -7.67
N ALA A 55 -19.08 0.00 -6.93
CA ALA A 55 -20.48 -0.29 -6.71
C ALA A 55 -21.28 -0.26 -8.03
N LEU A 56 -21.82 -1.41 -8.43
CA LEU A 56 -22.64 -1.54 -9.63
C LEU A 56 -24.02 -0.88 -9.48
N ARG A 57 -24.72 -0.68 -10.61
CA ARG A 57 -26.08 -0.09 -10.64
C ARG A 57 -27.04 -0.74 -9.65
N HIS A 58 -27.01 -2.07 -9.54
CA HIS A 58 -27.91 -2.82 -8.67
C HIS A 58 -27.62 -2.62 -7.16
N SER A 59 -26.51 -1.97 -6.81
CA SER A 59 -26.17 -1.57 -5.44
C SER A 59 -26.74 -0.21 -5.07
N HIS A 60 -27.40 0.48 -6.01
CA HIS A 60 -28.01 1.79 -5.81
C HIS A 60 -29.54 1.70 -5.66
N THR A 61 -30.13 2.74 -5.07
CA THR A 61 -31.57 2.97 -5.05
C THR A 61 -32.11 3.09 -6.48
N ARG A 62 -33.44 3.04 -6.63
CA ARG A 62 -34.11 3.21 -7.94
C ARG A 62 -33.62 4.46 -8.67
N HIS A 63 -33.45 5.57 -7.93
CA HIS A 63 -32.99 6.84 -8.47
C HIS A 63 -31.55 6.79 -8.98
N GLY A 64 -30.67 5.97 -8.40
CA GLY A 64 -29.28 5.79 -8.86
C GLY A 64 -28.24 6.68 -8.17
N GLN A 65 -28.65 7.61 -7.29
CA GLN A 65 -27.74 8.48 -6.55
C GLN A 65 -27.23 7.84 -5.25
N HIS A 66 -28.13 7.25 -4.45
CA HIS A 66 -27.79 6.68 -3.15
C HIS A 66 -27.61 5.17 -3.21
N LEU A 67 -26.75 4.60 -2.36
CA LEU A 67 -26.66 3.15 -2.17
C LEU A 67 -27.94 2.59 -1.51
N ASN A 68 -28.44 1.49 -2.05
CA ASN A 68 -29.54 0.74 -1.45
C ASN A 68 -29.04 -0.12 -0.26
N GLN A 69 -29.91 -0.93 0.34
CA GLN A 69 -29.53 -1.76 1.49
C GLN A 69 -28.38 -2.75 1.16
N LYS A 70 -28.41 -3.35 -0.04
CA LYS A 70 -27.36 -4.25 -0.51
C LYS A 70 -26.05 -3.49 -0.69
N GLY A 71 -26.07 -2.32 -1.33
CA GLY A 71 -24.89 -1.48 -1.52
C GLY A 71 -24.28 -0.99 -0.21
N LYS A 72 -25.11 -0.56 0.75
CA LYS A 72 -24.64 -0.17 2.08
C LYS A 72 -23.96 -1.32 2.82
N ARG A 73 -24.56 -2.51 2.81
CA ARG A 73 -23.99 -3.71 3.46
C ARG A 73 -22.68 -4.14 2.80
N TRP A 74 -22.61 -4.06 1.47
CA TRP A 74 -21.38 -4.36 0.72
C TRP A 74 -20.27 -3.37 1.11
N LEU A 75 -20.53 -2.07 1.07
CA LEU A 75 -19.53 -1.06 1.40
C LEU A 75 -19.10 -1.14 2.87
N SER A 76 -20.04 -1.37 3.80
CA SER A 76 -19.71 -1.52 5.22
C SER A 76 -18.82 -2.73 5.46
N LYS A 77 -19.01 -3.83 4.73
CA LYS A 77 -18.15 -5.02 4.81
C LYS A 77 -16.72 -4.68 4.36
N LEU A 78 -16.56 -3.98 3.23
CA LEU A 78 -15.24 -3.57 2.75
C LEU A 78 -14.51 -2.66 3.75
N ILE A 79 -15.23 -1.70 4.34
CA ILE A 79 -14.66 -0.81 5.37
C ILE A 79 -14.24 -1.63 6.59
N ALA A 80 -15.11 -2.51 7.09
CA ALA A 80 -14.82 -3.34 8.26
C ALA A 80 -13.61 -4.25 8.02
N GLU A 81 -13.49 -4.85 6.84
CA GLU A 81 -12.33 -5.67 6.45
C GLU A 81 -11.03 -4.85 6.50
N ARG A 82 -11.02 -3.61 5.99
CA ARG A 82 -9.83 -2.75 6.06
C ARG A 82 -9.46 -2.37 7.49
N VAL A 83 -10.45 -2.03 8.32
CA VAL A 83 -10.21 -1.72 9.73
C VAL A 83 -9.67 -2.95 10.48
N ALA A 84 -10.24 -4.13 10.25
CA ALA A 84 -9.80 -5.37 10.88
C ALA A 84 -8.36 -5.74 10.49
N SER A 85 -7.99 -5.62 9.20
CA SER A 85 -6.62 -5.89 8.75
C SER A 85 -5.59 -4.94 9.37
N SER A 86 -5.97 -3.69 9.66
CA SER A 86 -5.10 -2.72 10.34
C SER A 86 -4.85 -3.07 11.81
N LEU A 87 -5.77 -3.76 12.48
CA LEU A 87 -5.63 -4.16 13.90
C LEU A 87 -4.77 -5.42 14.07
N SER A 88 -4.69 -6.28 13.06
CA SER A 88 -3.85 -7.48 13.08
C SER A 88 -2.35 -7.21 12.88
N GLY A 89 -1.96 -5.97 12.58
CA GLY A 89 -0.57 -5.56 12.32
C GLY A 89 0.30 -5.27 13.56
N GLU A 90 -0.26 -5.28 14.77
CA GLU A 90 0.47 -5.06 16.03
C GLU A 90 0.73 -6.35 16.82
N ARG A 91 1.19 -7.41 16.15
CA ARG A 91 2.03 -8.41 16.83
C ARG A 91 3.42 -8.25 16.26
N GLY A 92 4.22 -7.44 16.96
CA GLY A 92 5.64 -7.32 16.68
C GLY A 92 6.26 -8.70 16.57
N VAL A 93 6.86 -8.97 15.41
CA VAL A 93 7.96 -9.93 15.36
C VAL A 93 9.07 -9.24 16.15
N LEU A 94 9.15 -9.53 17.44
CA LEU A 94 10.41 -9.42 18.15
C LEU A 94 11.41 -10.21 17.31
N GLN A 95 12.35 -9.51 16.67
CA GLN A 95 13.56 -10.14 16.20
C GLN A 95 14.13 -10.87 17.41
N GLN A 96 14.07 -12.20 17.38
CA GLN A 96 14.94 -12.98 18.23
C GLN A 96 16.37 -12.55 17.85
N PRO A 97 17.21 -12.14 18.81
CA PRO A 97 18.61 -11.94 18.51
C PRO A 97 19.14 -13.26 17.95
N ALA A 98 19.93 -13.17 16.89
CA ALA A 98 20.59 -14.30 16.25
C ALA A 98 21.16 -15.24 17.31
N ASN A 99 20.78 -16.51 17.25
CA ASN A 99 21.37 -17.56 18.06
C ASN A 99 22.85 -17.70 17.64
N VAL A 100 23.73 -16.89 18.22
CA VAL A 100 25.17 -17.07 18.11
C VAL A 100 25.51 -18.23 19.04
N GLN A 101 25.61 -19.44 18.47
CA GLN A 101 26.29 -20.53 19.14
C GLN A 101 27.74 -20.08 19.40
N PRO A 102 28.24 -20.09 20.65
CA PRO A 102 29.67 -19.95 20.86
C PRO A 102 30.38 -21.15 20.21
N PRO A 103 31.54 -20.94 19.54
CA PRO A 103 32.29 -22.06 19.00
C PRO A 103 32.70 -23.02 20.13
N PRO A 104 32.71 -24.34 19.86
CA PRO A 104 33.11 -25.32 20.85
C PRO A 104 34.56 -25.07 21.32
N PRO A 105 34.87 -25.29 22.61
CA PRO A 105 36.23 -25.15 23.10
C PRO A 105 37.08 -26.30 22.55
N GLY A 106 38.11 -25.98 21.78
CA GLY A 106 39.21 -26.93 21.50
C GLY A 106 39.59 -27.20 20.05
N THR A 107 39.49 -26.23 19.13
CA THR A 107 40.15 -26.37 17.81
C THR A 107 41.25 -25.33 17.67
N GLU A 108 42.46 -25.72 18.07
CA GLU A 108 43.68 -25.08 17.57
C GLU A 108 43.81 -25.43 16.09
N THR A 109 43.79 -24.43 15.21
CA THR A 109 44.33 -24.55 13.86
C THR A 109 45.10 -23.29 13.51
N LEU A 110 46.42 -23.40 13.64
CA LEU A 110 47.40 -22.64 12.89
C LEU A 110 47.25 -22.95 11.39
N SER A 111 47.15 -21.94 10.54
CA SER A 111 47.85 -21.93 9.24
C SER A 111 47.71 -20.58 8.54
N GLU A 112 48.84 -20.11 8.04
CA GLU A 112 49.11 -18.84 7.40
C GLU A 112 48.56 -18.73 5.95
N ASN A 113 48.63 -17.48 5.47
CA ASN A 113 48.97 -17.04 4.11
C ASN A 113 47.87 -16.72 3.08
N SER A 114 48.00 -15.46 2.62
CA SER A 114 48.19 -15.05 1.23
C SER A 114 47.05 -14.34 0.49
N THR A 115 47.34 -13.06 0.22
CA THR A 115 47.25 -12.41 -1.11
C THR A 115 45.96 -11.64 -1.46
N LEU A 116 46.12 -10.31 -1.47
CA LEU A 116 45.30 -9.31 -2.16
C LEU A 116 45.32 -9.57 -3.70
N PRO A 117 44.30 -9.10 -4.44
CA PRO A 117 44.55 -7.82 -5.11
C PRO A 117 43.38 -6.84 -5.10
N ASP A 118 43.83 -5.59 -5.02
CA ASP A 118 43.21 -4.33 -5.39
C ASP A 118 42.50 -4.38 -6.77
N THR A 119 41.30 -3.80 -6.85
CA THR A 119 40.74 -3.36 -8.14
C THR A 119 39.98 -2.06 -7.91
N THR A 120 40.74 -0.98 -8.05
CA THR A 120 40.29 0.39 -8.28
C THR A 120 39.35 0.44 -9.50
N LEU A 121 38.10 0.88 -9.30
CA LEU A 121 37.12 1.12 -10.36
C LEU A 121 37.35 2.51 -10.99
N HIS A 122 37.72 2.54 -12.27
CA HIS A 122 37.81 3.75 -13.08
C HIS A 122 36.42 4.10 -13.68
N PRO A 123 35.96 5.37 -13.61
CA PRO A 123 34.66 5.77 -14.13
C PRO A 123 34.79 6.27 -15.58
N ASP A 124 34.49 5.44 -16.58
CA ASP A 124 34.36 5.95 -17.97
C ASP A 124 33.58 5.03 -18.93
N GLN A 125 32.36 4.62 -18.54
CA GLN A 125 31.41 4.04 -19.48
C GLN A 125 29.99 4.56 -19.26
N ILE A 126 29.74 5.79 -19.73
CA ILE A 126 28.39 6.30 -19.98
C ILE A 126 28.13 6.22 -21.50
N PRO A 127 27.26 5.33 -21.98
CA PRO A 127 26.85 5.36 -23.40
C PRO A 127 25.92 6.54 -23.68
N LYS A 128 26.19 7.29 -24.76
CA LYS A 128 25.35 8.38 -25.26
C LYS A 128 24.10 7.84 -25.99
N PRO A 129 22.96 8.55 -25.93
CA PRO A 129 21.74 8.16 -26.65
C PRO A 129 21.82 8.47 -28.15
N PRO A 130 21.13 7.68 -29.01
CA PRO A 130 21.13 7.88 -30.46
C PRO A 130 20.25 9.08 -30.88
N THR A 131 20.74 9.79 -31.92
CA THR A 131 20.08 10.88 -32.66
C THR A 131 18.88 10.43 -33.47
#